data_AF-B4D2S6-F1
#
_entry.id   AF-B4D2S6-F1
#
_cell.length_a   1.000
_cell.length_b   1.000
_cell.length_c   1.000
_cell.angle_alpha   90.00
_cell.angle_beta   90.00
_cell.angle_gamma   90.00
#
_symmetry.space_group_name_H-M   'P 1'
#
loop_
_entity.id
_entity.type
_entity.pdbx_description
1 polymer ?
#
loop_
_entity_poly.entity_id
_entity_poly.type
_entity_poly.pdbx_seq_one_letter_code
_entity_poly.pdbx_strand_id
1 'polypeptide(L)'
;MNNRPQPSNRISAFTLVELLTVITIIAILMGLLFPAIGVAKDQARKAEARTAVTGIATAVKQYYTEYGKYPLGNLANAQSPSDVIFGDGTNANQVLFDILRNIGQTPGQPNQYNPRAIVFFDGRTASDPNNPKSGFATQDAANGVTKNSYIDPWGNQYRVCIDGDYDNKISNLPYTDFQGQTAPLTGVCVFSIGKDGMLGNKGDSMYRNSGTNSNSDDIVSWQ
;
A
#
# COMPACT_ATOMS: atom_id res chain seq x y z
N MET A 1 68.45 13.18 -45.47
CA MET A 1 67.23 13.30 -44.66
C MET A 1 66.23 12.24 -45.12
N ASN A 2 66.02 11.16 -44.35
CA ASN A 2 65.11 10.07 -44.69
C ASN A 2 63.71 10.36 -44.14
N ASN A 3 62.77 10.78 -44.98
CA ASN A 3 61.35 10.85 -44.63
C ASN A 3 60.73 9.46 -44.81
N ARG A 4 60.57 8.72 -43.70
CA ARG A 4 59.73 7.51 -43.69
C ARG A 4 58.25 7.94 -43.74
N PRO A 5 57.44 7.47 -44.68
CA PRO A 5 56.01 7.77 -44.70
C PRO A 5 55.36 7.15 -43.45
N GLN A 6 54.74 7.98 -42.61
CA GLN A 6 53.96 7.54 -41.46
C GLN A 6 52.69 6.83 -41.98
N PRO A 7 52.32 5.65 -41.44
CA PRO A 7 51.09 4.99 -41.83
C PRO A 7 49.90 5.88 -41.47
N SER A 8 49.11 6.25 -42.47
CA SER A 8 47.86 6.98 -42.25
C SER A 8 46.86 6.07 -41.56
N ASN A 9 46.48 6.42 -40.32
CA ASN A 9 45.37 5.78 -39.64
C ASN A 9 44.10 6.04 -40.45
N ARG A 10 43.65 5.06 -41.25
CA ARG A 10 42.38 5.17 -41.97
C ARG A 10 41.26 5.15 -40.93
N ILE A 11 40.64 6.30 -40.70
CA ILE A 11 39.39 6.37 -39.95
C ILE A 11 38.33 5.68 -40.80
N SER A 12 37.84 4.52 -40.35
CA SER A 12 36.74 3.82 -41.00
C SER A 12 35.48 4.68 -40.87
N ALA A 13 34.97 5.17 -41.99
CA ALA A 13 33.68 5.86 -42.02
C ALA A 13 32.55 4.82 -42.02
N PHE A 14 31.56 5.02 -41.15
CA PHE A 14 30.39 4.14 -41.04
C PHE A 14 29.56 4.21 -42.32
N THR A 15 29.09 3.06 -42.81
CA THR A 15 28.15 3.02 -43.94
C THR A 15 26.72 3.31 -43.47
N LEU A 16 25.89 3.85 -44.37
CA LEU A 16 24.47 4.10 -44.08
C LEU A 16 23.72 2.82 -43.70
N VAL A 17 24.13 1.67 -44.25
CA VAL A 17 23.50 0.36 -43.98
C VAL A 17 23.84 -0.13 -42.58
N GLU A 18 25.09 0.02 -42.14
CA GLU A 18 25.49 -0.33 -40.77
C GLU A 18 24.73 0.53 -39.75
N LEU A 19 24.55 1.82 -40.02
CA LEU A 19 23.74 2.67 -39.13
C LEU A 19 22.25 2.28 -39.15
N LEU A 20 21.69 2.00 -40.34
CA LEU A 20 20.28 1.67 -40.52
C LEU A 20 19.90 0.36 -39.81
N THR A 21 20.76 -0.67 -39.91
CA THR A 21 20.53 -1.97 -39.26
C THR A 21 20.55 -1.87 -37.73
N VAL A 22 21.45 -1.05 -37.18
CA VAL A 22 21.54 -0.82 -35.73
C VAL A 22 20.29 -0.16 -35.20
N ILE A 23 19.80 0.91 -35.84
CA ILE A 23 18.59 1.58 -35.38
C ILE A 23 17.34 0.70 -35.55
N THR A 24 17.29 -0.17 -36.57
CA THR A 24 16.17 -1.11 -36.74
C THR A 24 16.15 -2.15 -35.62
N ILE A 25 17.30 -2.71 -35.24
CA ILE A 25 17.39 -3.64 -34.11
C ILE A 25 16.97 -2.96 -32.81
N ILE A 26 17.46 -1.73 -32.53
CA ILE A 26 17.05 -0.96 -31.34
C ILE A 26 15.54 -0.70 -31.34
N ALA A 27 14.96 -0.32 -32.48
CA ALA A 27 13.52 -0.07 -32.59
C ALA A 27 12.68 -1.31 -32.28
N ILE A 28 13.09 -2.49 -32.77
CA ILE A 28 12.42 -3.77 -32.47
C ILE A 28 12.52 -4.08 -30.98
N LEU A 29 13.71 -3.99 -30.38
CA LEU A 29 13.92 -4.26 -28.96
C LEU A 29 13.09 -3.32 -28.08
N MET A 30 13.08 -2.03 -28.39
CA MET A 30 12.27 -1.04 -27.67
C MET A 30 10.77 -1.28 -27.85
N GLY A 31 10.32 -1.68 -29.04
CA GLY A 31 8.94 -2.03 -29.32
C GLY A 31 8.43 -3.19 -28.46
N LEU A 32 9.28 -4.17 -28.17
CA LEU A 32 8.96 -5.29 -27.28
C LEU A 32 9.01 -4.89 -25.80
N LEU A 33 9.90 -3.96 -25.43
CA LEU A 33 10.12 -3.58 -24.03
C LEU A 33 9.04 -2.64 -23.48
N PHE A 34 8.53 -1.73 -24.31
CA PHE A 34 7.58 -0.70 -23.90
C PHE A 34 6.31 -1.22 -23.20
N PRO A 35 5.58 -2.24 -23.72
CA PRO A 35 4.38 -2.75 -23.04
C PRO A 35 4.69 -3.46 -21.71
N ALA A 36 5.86 -4.08 -21.58
CA ALA A 36 6.23 -4.84 -20.38
C ALA A 36 6.47 -3.95 -19.14
N ILE A 37 6.94 -2.71 -19.34
CA ILE A 37 7.26 -1.78 -18.25
C ILE A 37 6.00 -1.40 -17.46
N GLY A 38 4.88 -1.17 -18.14
CA GLY A 38 3.61 -0.81 -17.49
C GLY A 38 3.12 -1.90 -16.55
N VAL A 39 3.16 -3.15 -17.01
CA VAL A 39 2.78 -4.33 -16.22
C VAL A 39 3.73 -4.51 -15.04
N ALA A 40 5.04 -4.40 -15.26
CA ALA A 40 6.03 -4.54 -14.18
C ALA A 40 5.82 -3.50 -13.06
N LYS A 41 5.50 -2.24 -13.41
CA LYS A 41 5.20 -1.20 -12.42
C LYS A 41 3.92 -1.48 -11.64
N ASP A 42 2.86 -1.97 -12.30
CA ASP A 42 1.63 -2.34 -11.60
C ASP A 42 1.85 -3.53 -10.65
N GLN A 43 2.60 -4.54 -11.09
CA GLN A 43 2.97 -5.68 -10.23
C GLN A 43 3.82 -5.25 -9.04
N ALA A 44 4.77 -4.33 -9.21
CA ALA A 44 5.56 -3.78 -8.12
C ALA A 44 4.69 -3.06 -7.08
N ARG A 45 3.70 -2.27 -7.52
CA ARG A 45 2.72 -1.62 -6.63
C ARG A 45 1.89 -2.65 -5.86
N LYS A 46 1.41 -3.69 -6.53
CA LYS A 46 0.66 -4.77 -5.87
C LYS A 46 1.50 -5.53 -4.86
N ALA A 47 2.77 -5.80 -5.16
CA ALA A 47 3.70 -6.45 -4.24
C ALA A 47 3.99 -5.58 -3.00
N GLU A 48 4.18 -4.26 -3.21
CA GLU A 48 4.34 -3.29 -2.13
C GLU A 48 3.11 -3.27 -1.23
N ALA A 49 1.91 -3.19 -1.82
CA ALA A 49 0.67 -3.17 -1.06
C ALA A 49 0.41 -4.48 -0.28
N ARG A 50 0.71 -5.65 -0.85
CA ARG A 50 0.62 -6.93 -0.12
C ARG A 50 1.50 -6.95 1.12
N THR A 51 2.73 -6.48 0.99
CA THR A 51 3.69 -6.43 2.10
C THR A 51 3.20 -5.48 3.19
N ALA A 52 2.76 -4.28 2.80
CA ALA A 52 2.18 -3.28 3.70
C ALA A 52 0.98 -3.83 4.48
N VAL A 53 0.00 -4.43 3.79
CA VAL A 53 -1.20 -5.01 4.40
C VAL A 53 -0.83 -6.04 5.47
N THR A 54 0.09 -6.97 5.16
CA THR A 54 0.56 -7.97 6.14
C THR A 54 1.32 -7.35 7.31
N GLY A 55 2.12 -6.31 7.06
CA GLY A 55 2.87 -5.60 8.10
C GLY A 55 1.95 -4.86 9.07
N ILE A 56 0.91 -4.20 8.57
CA ILE A 56 -0.09 -3.50 9.39
C ILE A 56 -0.83 -4.50 10.28
N ALA A 57 -1.32 -5.60 9.70
CA ALA A 57 -2.05 -6.62 10.46
C ALA A 57 -1.17 -7.24 11.57
N THR A 58 0.11 -7.49 11.27
CA THR A 58 1.09 -7.97 12.24
C THR A 58 1.32 -6.95 13.37
N ALA A 59 1.46 -5.66 13.03
CA ALA A 59 1.65 -4.60 14.02
C ALA A 59 0.47 -4.46 14.98
N VAL A 60 -0.77 -4.56 14.47
CA VAL A 60 -1.99 -4.53 15.30
C VAL A 60 -2.01 -5.73 16.27
N LYS A 61 -1.65 -6.94 15.79
CA LYS A 61 -1.55 -8.12 16.64
C LYS A 61 -0.46 -8.02 17.70
N GLN A 62 0.71 -7.48 17.36
CA GLN A 62 1.79 -7.24 18.31
C GLN A 62 1.36 -6.25 19.40
N TYR A 63 0.66 -5.18 19.01
CA TYR A 63 0.08 -4.25 19.96
C TYR A 63 -0.94 -4.94 20.89
N TYR A 64 -1.84 -5.76 20.34
CA TYR A 64 -2.80 -6.53 21.15
C TYR A 64 -2.10 -7.49 22.12
N THR A 65 -1.05 -8.17 21.66
CA THR A 65 -0.24 -9.08 22.50
C THR A 65 0.42 -8.33 23.66
N GLU A 66 0.86 -7.10 23.41
CA GLU A 66 1.56 -6.29 24.41
C GLU A 66 0.62 -5.63 25.44
N TYR A 67 -0.55 -5.17 24.99
CA TYR A 67 -1.46 -4.35 25.81
C TYR A 67 -2.80 -5.03 26.15
N GLY A 68 -3.09 -6.20 25.58
CA GLY A 68 -4.34 -6.95 25.80
C GLY A 68 -5.59 -6.27 25.22
N LYS A 69 -5.42 -5.23 24.41
CA LYS A 69 -6.50 -4.44 23.81
C LYS A 69 -6.09 -3.96 22.43
N TYR A 70 -7.05 -3.69 21.56
CA TYR A 70 -6.77 -3.17 20.23
C TYR A 70 -6.42 -1.66 20.24
N PRO A 71 -5.63 -1.19 19.26
CA PRO A 71 -5.22 0.21 19.13
C PRO A 71 -6.33 1.11 18.56
N LEU A 72 -7.46 1.20 19.28
CA LEU A 72 -8.63 1.98 18.87
C LEU A 72 -8.59 3.45 19.33
N GLY A 73 -7.64 3.80 20.19
CA GLY A 73 -7.49 5.16 20.72
C GLY A 73 -8.72 5.63 21.49
N ASN A 74 -9.16 6.85 21.22
CA ASN A 74 -10.36 7.43 21.84
C ASN A 74 -11.67 6.77 21.35
N LEU A 75 -11.63 6.06 20.21
CA LEU A 75 -12.79 5.33 19.68
C LEU A 75 -13.17 4.12 20.55
N ALA A 76 -12.25 3.66 21.41
CA ALA A 76 -12.53 2.60 22.38
C ALA A 76 -13.56 2.98 23.46
N ASN A 77 -13.81 4.27 23.67
CA ASN A 77 -14.69 4.77 24.74
C ASN A 77 -16.16 4.93 24.33
N ALA A 78 -16.56 4.37 23.17
CA ALA A 78 -17.96 4.38 22.78
C ALA A 78 -18.82 3.61 23.81
N GLN A 79 -20.00 4.15 24.13
CA GLN A 79 -20.92 3.55 25.11
C GLN A 79 -21.42 2.15 24.72
N SER A 80 -21.28 1.80 23.44
CA SER A 80 -21.42 0.45 22.91
C SER A 80 -20.16 0.14 22.12
N PRO A 81 -19.32 -0.81 22.57
CA PRO A 81 -18.21 -1.32 21.76
C PRO A 81 -18.76 -1.84 20.45
N SER A 82 -18.17 -1.42 19.34
CA SER A 82 -18.52 -1.86 17.99
C SER A 82 -17.24 -1.95 17.17
N ASP A 83 -17.26 -2.75 16.11
CA ASP A 83 -16.18 -2.77 15.13
C ASP A 83 -15.83 -1.38 14.62
N VAL A 84 -14.54 -1.15 14.43
CA VAL A 84 -14.01 0.12 13.94
C VAL A 84 -13.31 -0.11 12.61
N ILE A 85 -13.64 0.72 11.62
CA ILE A 85 -12.95 0.78 10.34
C ILE A 85 -12.21 2.12 10.27
N PHE A 86 -10.90 2.04 10.05
CA PHE A 86 -10.03 3.16 9.74
C PHE A 86 -9.80 3.24 8.24
N GLY A 87 -9.56 4.44 7.71
CA GLY A 87 -9.25 4.70 6.30
C GLY A 87 -10.45 4.65 5.35
N ASP A 88 -11.68 4.56 5.87
CA ASP A 88 -12.92 4.46 5.10
C ASP A 88 -13.55 5.82 4.71
N GLY A 89 -12.98 6.92 5.21
CA GLY A 89 -13.51 8.26 5.07
C GLY A 89 -14.31 8.74 6.29
N THR A 90 -14.78 7.83 7.15
CA THR A 90 -15.39 8.16 8.45
C THR A 90 -14.31 8.39 9.50
N ASN A 91 -13.40 7.41 9.65
CA ASN A 91 -12.28 7.51 10.56
C ASN A 91 -10.99 7.50 9.73
N ALA A 92 -10.19 8.55 9.81
CA ALA A 92 -8.87 8.54 9.19
C ALA A 92 -7.96 7.50 9.85
N ASN A 93 -7.13 6.82 9.06
CA ASN A 93 -6.23 5.80 9.60
C ASN A 93 -5.05 6.40 10.40
N GLN A 94 -4.87 7.73 10.37
CA GLN A 94 -3.90 8.44 11.21
C GLN A 94 -3.98 8.05 12.69
N VAL A 95 -5.18 7.88 13.25
CA VAL A 95 -5.35 7.61 14.68
C VAL A 95 -4.71 6.27 15.06
N LEU A 96 -4.94 5.26 14.22
CA LEU A 96 -4.32 3.94 14.37
C LEU A 96 -2.79 4.05 14.24
N PHE A 97 -2.30 4.70 13.20
CA PHE A 97 -0.87 4.78 12.94
C PHE A 97 -0.10 5.65 13.93
N ASP A 98 -0.72 6.69 14.49
CA ASP A 98 -0.13 7.48 15.57
C ASP A 98 0.07 6.60 16.82
N ILE A 99 -0.85 5.67 17.11
CA ILE A 99 -0.69 4.73 18.22
C ILE A 99 0.42 3.71 17.91
N LEU A 100 0.37 3.08 16.73
CA LEU A 100 1.32 2.04 16.33
C LEU A 100 2.76 2.56 16.19
N ARG A 101 2.93 3.85 15.87
CA ARG A 101 4.23 4.51 15.72
C ARG A 101 4.66 5.29 16.95
N ASN A 102 3.84 5.29 18.01
CA ASN A 102 4.05 6.10 19.21
C ASN A 102 4.21 7.61 18.93
N ILE A 103 3.39 8.15 18.02
CA ILE A 103 3.30 9.59 17.79
C ILE A 103 2.26 10.15 18.75
N GLY A 104 2.68 10.99 19.70
CA GLY A 104 1.78 11.66 20.63
C GLY A 104 1.06 12.85 19.99
N GLN A 105 -0.12 13.19 20.52
CA GLN A 105 -0.86 14.39 20.13
C GLN A 105 -0.11 15.69 20.50
N THR A 106 0.75 15.63 21.52
CA THR A 106 1.65 16.71 21.90
C THR A 106 3.07 16.39 21.44
N PRO A 107 3.76 17.31 20.74
CA PRO A 107 5.14 17.10 20.33
C PRO A 107 6.04 16.73 21.51
N GLY A 108 6.82 15.66 21.36
CA GLY A 108 7.76 15.20 22.38
C GLY A 108 7.15 14.39 23.52
N GLN A 109 5.84 14.16 23.53
CA GLN A 109 5.19 13.24 24.46
C GLN A 109 4.89 11.89 23.78
N PRO A 110 5.02 10.76 24.50
CA PRO A 110 4.58 9.48 23.98
C PRO A 110 3.06 9.48 23.75
N ASN A 111 2.60 8.60 22.88
CA ASN A 111 1.17 8.43 22.70
C ASN A 111 0.57 7.82 23.98
N GLN A 112 -0.49 8.43 24.52
CA GLN A 112 -1.16 7.97 25.75
C GLN A 112 -1.68 6.53 25.65
N TYR A 113 -1.97 6.04 24.45
CA TYR A 113 -2.41 4.68 24.20
C TYR A 113 -1.24 3.70 24.03
N ASN A 114 -0.01 4.20 23.86
CA ASN A 114 1.21 3.41 23.76
C ASN A 114 2.23 3.85 24.83
N PRO A 115 1.94 3.63 26.14
CA PRO A 115 2.76 4.14 27.23
C PRO A 115 4.17 3.53 27.30
N ARG A 116 4.40 2.35 26.69
CA ARG A 116 5.73 1.73 26.60
C ARG A 116 6.60 2.29 25.48
N ALA A 117 6.07 3.23 24.69
CA ALA A 117 6.77 3.91 23.60
C ALA A 117 7.33 2.96 22.52
N ILE A 118 6.63 1.86 22.23
CA ILE A 118 7.09 0.84 21.28
C ILE A 118 6.62 1.20 19.87
N VAL A 119 7.52 1.10 18.89
CA VAL A 119 7.16 1.26 17.48
C VAL A 119 6.80 -0.12 16.92
N PHE A 120 5.50 -0.36 16.69
CA PHE A 120 4.98 -1.62 16.16
C PHE A 120 4.98 -1.66 14.63
N PHE A 121 4.89 -0.51 14.01
CA PHE A 121 4.90 -0.38 12.56
C PHE A 121 5.78 0.79 12.18
N ASP A 122 6.60 0.62 11.14
CA ASP A 122 7.30 1.71 10.51
C ASP A 122 7.28 1.53 9.00
N GLY A 123 7.36 2.64 8.30
CA GLY A 123 7.18 2.68 6.87
C GLY A 123 7.71 3.97 6.29
N ARG A 124 7.97 3.94 4.98
CA ARG A 124 8.48 5.12 4.27
C ARG A 124 7.50 6.29 4.35
N THR A 125 8.05 7.49 4.31
CA THR A 125 7.28 8.72 4.13
C THR A 125 6.95 8.90 2.65
N ALA A 126 5.73 9.38 2.36
CA ALA A 126 5.32 9.68 1.00
C ALA A 126 6.18 10.80 0.40
N SER A 127 6.62 10.63 -0.85
CA SER A 127 7.55 11.56 -1.49
C SER A 127 6.91 12.90 -1.88
N ASP A 128 5.62 12.90 -2.22
CA ASP A 128 4.87 14.10 -2.57
C ASP A 128 3.93 14.47 -1.41
N PRO A 129 4.13 15.63 -0.75
CA PRO A 129 3.27 16.07 0.34
C PRO A 129 1.84 16.42 -0.09
N ASN A 130 1.62 16.86 -1.32
CA ASN A 130 0.32 17.37 -1.78
C ASN A 130 -0.55 16.26 -2.38
N ASN A 131 0.08 15.24 -2.97
CA ASN A 131 -0.58 14.06 -3.54
C ASN A 131 0.17 12.80 -3.11
N PRO A 132 0.11 12.44 -1.81
CA PRO A 132 0.89 11.35 -1.26
C PRO A 132 0.54 10.03 -1.95
N LYS A 133 1.58 9.32 -2.39
CA LYS A 133 1.49 7.97 -2.96
C LYS A 133 2.51 7.07 -2.29
N SER A 134 1.99 5.99 -1.70
CA SER A 134 2.68 5.03 -0.86
C SER A 134 3.52 5.64 0.28
N GLY A 135 3.17 5.22 1.49
CA GLY A 135 3.85 5.65 2.70
C GLY A 135 3.03 6.61 3.54
N PHE A 136 3.67 7.20 4.54
CA PHE A 136 3.04 8.15 5.45
C PHE A 136 2.88 9.54 4.84
N ALA A 137 1.68 10.08 4.89
CA ALA A 137 1.41 11.46 4.52
C ALA A 137 2.10 12.42 5.51
N THR A 138 2.79 13.44 4.99
CA THR A 138 3.52 14.43 5.81
C THR A 138 2.68 15.61 6.24
N GLN A 139 1.57 15.84 5.55
CA GLN A 139 0.64 16.94 5.74
C GLN A 139 -0.77 16.49 5.30
N ASP A 140 -1.77 17.30 5.63
CA ASP A 140 -3.10 17.13 5.07
C ASP A 140 -3.05 17.43 3.57
N ALA A 141 -3.52 16.49 2.77
CA ALA A 141 -3.44 16.53 1.32
C ALA A 141 -4.80 16.87 0.69
N ALA A 142 -4.76 17.44 -0.51
CA ALA A 142 -5.95 17.92 -1.22
C ALA A 142 -6.93 16.79 -1.60
N ASN A 143 -6.46 15.54 -1.63
CA ASN A 143 -7.26 14.34 -1.88
C ASN A 143 -7.99 13.82 -0.62
N GLY A 144 -8.02 14.59 0.48
CA GLY A 144 -8.70 14.20 1.73
C GLY A 144 -7.90 13.25 2.61
N VAL A 145 -6.64 12.99 2.27
CA VAL A 145 -5.71 12.25 3.13
C VAL A 145 -5.23 13.15 4.26
N THR A 146 -5.38 12.70 5.49
CA THR A 146 -4.89 13.43 6.67
C THR A 146 -3.42 13.11 6.92
N LYS A 147 -2.71 14.04 7.55
CA LYS A 147 -1.33 13.85 7.99
C LYS A 147 -1.17 12.56 8.80
N ASN A 148 -0.01 11.90 8.70
CA ASN A 148 0.32 10.63 9.34
C ASN A 148 -0.54 9.44 8.91
N SER A 149 -1.51 9.62 8.01
CA SER A 149 -2.21 8.50 7.41
C SER A 149 -1.25 7.68 6.55
N TYR A 150 -1.42 6.36 6.56
CA TYR A 150 -0.63 5.45 5.74
C TYR A 150 -1.37 5.14 4.43
N ILE A 151 -0.67 5.37 3.32
CA ILE A 151 -1.25 5.42 1.98
C ILE A 151 -0.71 4.28 1.14
N ASP A 152 -1.56 3.73 0.28
CA ASP A 152 -1.19 2.72 -0.69
C ASP A 152 -0.49 3.32 -1.93
N PRO A 153 0.04 2.49 -2.84
CA PRO A 153 0.74 2.98 -4.03
C PRO A 153 -0.13 3.74 -5.04
N TRP A 154 -1.44 3.72 -4.88
CA TRP A 154 -2.41 4.41 -5.75
C TRP A 154 -2.88 5.74 -5.18
N GLY A 155 -2.64 5.99 -3.89
CA GLY A 155 -2.92 7.26 -3.22
C GLY A 155 -4.11 7.19 -2.26
N ASN A 156 -4.62 5.99 -1.98
CA ASN A 156 -5.74 5.76 -1.07
C ASN A 156 -5.24 5.36 0.32
N GLN A 157 -6.00 5.69 1.37
CA GLN A 157 -5.68 5.20 2.71
C GLN A 157 -5.87 3.68 2.78
N TYR A 158 -4.92 2.98 3.42
CA TYR A 158 -5.19 1.60 3.82
C TYR A 158 -6.37 1.57 4.76
N ARG A 159 -7.28 0.64 4.50
CA ARG A 159 -8.42 0.41 5.36
C ARG A 159 -8.09 -0.67 6.36
N VAL A 160 -8.31 -0.38 7.63
CA VAL A 160 -8.02 -1.32 8.72
C VAL A 160 -9.28 -1.46 9.54
N CYS A 161 -9.82 -2.66 9.59
CA CYS A 161 -10.97 -2.99 10.39
C CYS A 161 -10.53 -3.83 11.59
N ILE A 162 -11.04 -3.48 12.75
CA ILE A 162 -10.65 -4.05 14.03
C ILE A 162 -11.93 -4.43 14.78
N ASP A 163 -11.92 -5.64 15.32
CA ASP A 163 -12.93 -6.13 16.24
C ASP A 163 -12.91 -5.27 17.51
N GLY A 164 -13.93 -4.43 17.65
CA GLY A 164 -14.02 -3.46 18.74
C GLY A 164 -14.81 -3.95 19.93
N ASP A 165 -15.67 -4.95 19.73
CA ASP A 165 -16.54 -5.54 20.77
C ASP A 165 -16.02 -6.89 21.29
N TYR A 166 -14.91 -7.37 20.74
CA TYR A 166 -14.22 -8.60 21.07
C TYR A 166 -15.09 -9.86 20.87
N ASP A 167 -16.05 -9.80 19.94
CA ASP A 167 -16.92 -10.93 19.63
C ASP A 167 -16.27 -11.95 18.65
N ASN A 168 -15.00 -11.69 18.26
CA ASN A 168 -14.20 -12.42 17.28
C ASN A 168 -14.79 -12.39 15.87
N LYS A 169 -15.61 -11.39 15.56
CA LYS A 169 -16.16 -11.16 14.23
C LYS A 169 -15.99 -9.68 13.89
N ILE A 170 -16.05 -9.42 12.59
CA ILE A 170 -16.15 -8.07 12.08
C ILE A 170 -17.43 -8.02 11.25
N SER A 171 -18.45 -7.38 11.81
CA SER A 171 -19.83 -7.33 11.34
C SER A 171 -20.04 -6.28 10.25
N ASN A 172 -19.23 -5.21 10.25
CA ASN A 172 -19.30 -4.12 9.27
C ASN A 172 -18.13 -4.16 8.29
N LEU A 173 -17.89 -5.33 7.68
CA LEU A 173 -16.89 -5.40 6.62
C LEU A 173 -17.35 -4.53 5.43
N PRO A 174 -16.44 -3.73 4.85
CA PRO A 174 -16.77 -2.85 3.73
C PRO A 174 -17.15 -3.60 2.44
N TYR A 175 -16.87 -4.91 2.38
CA TYR A 175 -17.39 -5.79 1.33
C TYR A 175 -18.72 -6.41 1.75
N THR A 176 -19.73 -6.24 0.90
CA THR A 176 -21.06 -6.84 1.09
C THR A 176 -21.08 -8.38 1.04
N ASP A 177 -19.94 -9.00 0.69
CA ASP A 177 -19.79 -10.45 0.53
C ASP A 177 -19.81 -11.22 1.86
N PHE A 178 -19.62 -10.52 2.97
CA PHE A 178 -19.68 -11.07 4.33
C PHE A 178 -20.99 -10.81 5.05
N GLN A 179 -21.95 -10.11 4.41
CA GLN A 179 -23.31 -10.01 4.92
C GLN A 179 -23.98 -11.39 4.83
N GLY A 180 -23.87 -12.18 5.90
CA GLY A 180 -24.53 -13.48 6.06
C GLY A 180 -23.67 -14.73 5.80
N GLN A 181 -22.40 -14.60 5.40
CA GLN A 181 -21.41 -15.67 5.56
C GLN A 181 -20.55 -15.38 6.79
N THR A 182 -20.17 -16.42 7.54
CA THR A 182 -19.40 -16.30 8.78
C THR A 182 -18.20 -15.40 8.52
N ALA A 183 -18.24 -14.17 9.04
CA ALA A 183 -17.09 -13.27 8.97
C ALA A 183 -15.86 -14.07 9.45
N PRO A 184 -14.72 -13.97 8.76
CA PRO A 184 -13.51 -14.63 9.21
C PRO A 184 -13.29 -14.31 10.69
N LEU A 185 -13.04 -15.36 11.50
CA LEU A 185 -12.86 -15.28 12.95
C LEU A 185 -11.50 -14.63 13.28
N THR A 186 -11.33 -13.39 12.84
CA THR A 186 -10.07 -12.64 12.91
C THR A 186 -10.36 -11.29 13.51
N GLY A 187 -9.60 -10.90 14.53
CA GLY A 187 -9.81 -9.62 15.19
C GLY A 187 -9.26 -8.41 14.43
N VAL A 188 -8.57 -8.62 13.30
CA VAL A 188 -8.12 -7.53 12.41
C VAL A 188 -8.22 -7.91 10.93
N CYS A 189 -8.68 -6.97 10.12
CA CYS A 189 -8.59 -6.99 8.66
C CYS A 189 -7.90 -5.75 8.13
N VAL A 190 -7.09 -5.94 7.10
CA VAL A 190 -6.43 -4.83 6.41
C VAL A 190 -6.62 -5.01 4.92
N PHE A 191 -6.92 -3.92 4.21
CA PHE A 191 -6.97 -3.95 2.76
C PHE A 191 -6.63 -2.61 2.10
N SER A 192 -6.21 -2.69 0.85
CA SER A 192 -6.08 -1.56 -0.07
C SER A 192 -7.11 -1.71 -1.18
N ILE A 193 -7.77 -0.60 -1.50
CA ILE A 193 -8.85 -0.48 -2.51
C ILE A 193 -8.30 -0.33 -3.95
N GLY A 194 -7.05 -0.73 -4.16
CA GLY A 194 -6.44 -0.78 -5.49
C GLY A 194 -6.35 0.56 -6.23
N LYS A 195 -6.23 0.45 -7.55
CA LYS A 195 -6.07 1.53 -8.52
C LYS A 195 -7.39 2.21 -8.86
N ASP A 196 -8.49 1.44 -8.85
CA ASP A 196 -9.80 1.96 -9.21
C ASP A 196 -10.40 2.82 -8.08
N GLY A 197 -9.90 2.68 -6.85
CA GLY A 197 -10.36 3.43 -5.70
C GLY A 197 -11.80 3.07 -5.30
N MET A 198 -12.29 1.92 -5.77
CA MET A 198 -13.62 1.41 -5.51
C MET A 198 -13.50 0.07 -4.79
N LEU A 199 -14.45 -0.23 -3.92
CA LEU A 199 -14.52 -1.57 -3.34
C LEU A 199 -15.03 -2.52 -4.43
N GLY A 200 -14.34 -3.64 -4.66
CA GLY A 200 -14.82 -4.68 -5.54
C GLY A 200 -16.20 -5.24 -5.14
N ASN A 201 -16.92 -5.79 -6.12
CA ASN A 201 -18.27 -6.36 -5.94
C ASN A 201 -18.21 -7.88 -5.77
N LYS A 202 -19.28 -8.49 -5.25
CA LYS A 202 -19.50 -9.94 -5.04
C LYS A 202 -19.10 -10.91 -6.15
N GLY A 203 -19.03 -10.44 -7.40
CA GLY A 203 -18.54 -11.25 -8.51
C GLY A 203 -17.02 -11.41 -8.45
N ASP A 204 -16.32 -10.37 -8.03
CA ASP A 204 -14.86 -10.23 -7.99
C ASP A 204 -14.29 -11.18 -6.95
N SER A 205 -13.66 -12.25 -7.43
CA SER A 205 -13.18 -13.37 -6.64
C SER A 205 -12.10 -12.95 -5.65
N MET A 206 -12.51 -12.46 -4.48
CA MET A 206 -11.61 -12.11 -3.37
C MET A 206 -11.26 -13.33 -2.49
N TYR A 207 -12.02 -14.42 -2.59
CA TYR A 207 -11.92 -15.57 -1.66
C TYR A 207 -11.78 -16.95 -2.29
N ARG A 208 -11.82 -17.05 -3.61
CA ARG A 208 -11.66 -18.33 -4.29
C ARG A 208 -10.65 -18.18 -5.41
N ASN A 209 -9.66 -19.06 -5.39
CA ASN A 209 -9.05 -19.56 -6.62
C ASN A 209 -10.14 -20.28 -7.44
N SER A 210 -11.08 -19.52 -8.01
CA SER A 210 -12.03 -20.01 -9.00
C SER A 210 -11.77 -19.22 -10.26
N GLY A 211 -11.27 -19.91 -11.29
CA GLY A 211 -10.90 -19.36 -12.60
C GLY A 211 -12.09 -18.85 -13.43
N THR A 212 -12.90 -17.97 -12.86
CA THR A 212 -14.00 -17.28 -13.52
C THR A 212 -13.85 -15.78 -13.28
N ASN A 213 -13.51 -15.09 -14.36
CA ASN A 213 -13.15 -13.68 -14.48
C ASN A 213 -14.04 -12.73 -13.67
N SER A 214 -13.49 -12.14 -12.63
CA SER A 214 -14.05 -10.96 -11.98
C SER A 214 -12.88 -10.16 -11.37
N ASN A 215 -12.80 -8.88 -11.68
CA ASN A 215 -11.56 -8.10 -11.87
C ASN A 215 -11.25 -7.15 -10.70
N SER A 216 -11.40 -7.55 -9.43
CA SER A 216 -10.96 -6.69 -8.33
C SER A 216 -9.43 -6.61 -8.29
N ASP A 217 -8.89 -5.39 -8.12
CA ASP A 217 -7.46 -5.16 -7.88
C ASP A 217 -7.13 -4.90 -6.41
N ASP A 218 -8.13 -5.08 -5.54
CA ASP A 218 -8.05 -5.02 -4.09
C ASP A 218 -7.06 -6.05 -3.53
N ILE A 219 -6.35 -5.64 -2.47
CA ILE A 219 -5.39 -6.49 -1.76
C ILE A 219 -5.80 -6.57 -0.31
N VAL A 220 -6.07 -7.79 0.17
CA VAL A 220 -6.63 -8.04 1.50
C VAL A 220 -5.74 -9.01 2.28
N SER A 221 -5.63 -8.81 3.59
CA SER A 221 -5.11 -9.80 4.53
C SER A 221 -6.04 -9.95 5.72
N TRP A 222 -6.29 -11.21 6.06
CA TRP A 222 -7.03 -11.66 7.24
C TRP A 222 -6.02 -12.26 8.19
N GLN A 223 -5.99 -11.76 9.42
CA GLN A 223 -5.01 -12.16 10.41
C GLN A 223 -5.68 -12.31 11.76
#